data_AF-A0A8T3UTI1-F1
#
_entry.id   AF-A0A8T3UTI1-F1
#
_cell.length_a   1.000
_cell.length_b   1.000
_cell.length_c   1.000
_cell.angle_alpha   90.00
_cell.angle_beta   90.00
_cell.angle_gamma   90.00
#
_symmetry.space_group_name_H-M   'P 1'
#
loop_
_entity.id
_entity.type
_entity.pdbx_description
1 polymer ?
#
loop_
_entity_poly.entity_id
_entity_poly.type
_entity_poly.pdbx_seq_one_letter_code
_entity_poly.pdbx_strand_id
1 'polypeptide(L)'
;MIRILLDTNFLIYTFDTKMDLHKVLDSSLLEAYELYCTDKNLEELNRVGRKDVLGLVKRLNIAVLKTEEQGLPVDDLLIKIAKERGFYIATQDRVLISKAKNASIPVIAKGNKNRVKIVL
;
A
#
# COMPACT_ATOMS: atom_id res chain seq x y z
N MET A 1 5.61 5.76 14.99
CA MET A 1 6.03 4.77 13.96
C MET A 1 4.83 4.45 13.11
N ILE A 2 4.93 4.72 11.81
CA ILE A 2 3.82 4.61 10.86
C ILE A 2 3.83 3.22 10.21
N ARG A 3 2.69 2.55 10.15
CA ARG A 3 2.55 1.28 9.42
C ARG A 3 1.77 1.53 8.14
N ILE A 4 2.35 1.17 7.00
CA ILE A 4 1.81 1.51 5.68
C ILE A 4 1.43 0.23 4.94
N LEU A 5 0.15 0.10 4.59
CA LEU A 5 -0.39 -1.01 3.82
C LEU A 5 -0.42 -0.63 2.33
N LEU A 6 0.38 -1.32 1.53
CA LEU A 6 0.53 -1.13 0.10
C LEU A 6 -0.48 -2.00 -0.65
N ASP A 7 -1.20 -1.37 -1.58
CA ASP A 7 -2.06 -2.07 -2.52
C ASP A 7 -1.27 -2.60 -3.75
N THR A 8 -1.80 -3.62 -4.43
CA THR A 8 -1.24 -4.24 -5.64
C THR A 8 -0.91 -3.20 -6.70
N ASN A 9 -1.83 -2.28 -6.98
CA ASN A 9 -1.64 -1.23 -7.99
C ASN A 9 -0.51 -0.27 -7.61
N PHE A 10 -0.34 0.00 -6.31
CA PHE A 10 0.73 0.86 -5.83
C PHE A 10 2.10 0.17 -5.93
N LEU A 11 2.17 -1.14 -5.64
CA LEU A 11 3.39 -1.95 -5.83
C LEU A 11 3.80 -1.99 -7.30
N ILE A 12 2.85 -2.25 -8.20
CA ILE A 12 3.04 -2.21 -9.65
C ILE A 12 3.57 -0.85 -10.09
N TYR A 13 2.89 0.22 -9.68
CA TYR A 13 3.28 1.58 -10.02
C TYR A 13 4.70 1.93 -9.53
N THR A 14 5.02 1.55 -8.30
CA THR A 14 6.35 1.76 -7.71
C THR A 14 7.43 1.08 -8.55
N PHE A 15 7.18 -0.16 -8.98
CA PHE A 15 8.09 -0.90 -9.84
C PHE A 15 8.23 -0.25 -11.23
N ASP A 16 7.12 -0.01 -11.92
CA ASP A 16 7.10 0.44 -13.32
C ASP A 16 7.73 1.82 -13.49
N THR A 17 7.53 2.69 -12.49
CA THR A 17 8.12 4.03 -12.49
C THR A 17 9.54 4.09 -11.92
N LYS A 18 10.07 2.96 -11.44
CA LYS A 18 11.34 2.89 -10.71
C LYS A 18 11.39 3.92 -9.57
N MET A 19 10.25 4.08 -8.89
CA MET A 19 10.13 5.01 -7.79
C MET A 19 10.97 4.49 -6.62
N ASP A 20 11.85 5.35 -6.12
CA ASP A 20 12.55 5.13 -4.86
C ASP A 20 11.55 5.39 -3.71
N LEU A 21 10.81 4.34 -3.34
CA LEU A 21 9.73 4.43 -2.37
C LEU A 21 10.24 4.93 -1.02
N HIS A 22 11.42 4.46 -0.58
CA HIS A 22 12.00 4.91 0.69
C HIS A 22 12.33 6.39 0.65
N LYS A 23 13.05 6.86 -0.38
CA LYS A 23 13.34 8.29 -0.53
C LYS A 23 12.09 9.16 -0.56
N VAL A 24 11.03 8.71 -1.23
CA VAL A 24 9.76 9.44 -1.31
C VAL A 24 9.08 9.51 0.05
N LEU A 25 9.03 8.40 0.79
CA LEU A 25 8.45 8.34 2.13
C LEU A 25 9.29 9.12 3.15
N ASP A 26 10.62 8.96 3.16
CA ASP A 26 11.55 9.67 4.05
C ASP A 26 11.45 11.19 3.89
N SER A 27 11.21 11.66 2.66
CA SER A 27 11.04 13.09 2.39
C SER A 27 9.65 13.64 2.77
N SER A 28 8.67 12.77 3.00
CA SER A 28 7.27 13.13 3.23
C SER A 28 6.78 12.82 4.65
N LEU A 29 7.40 11.84 5.31
CA LEU A 29 7.07 11.39 6.66
C LEU A 29 8.16 11.85 7.62
N LEU A 30 7.75 12.46 8.73
CA LEU A 30 8.66 12.88 9.80
C LEU A 30 8.95 11.75 10.80
N GLU A 31 8.23 10.62 10.68
CA GLU A 31 8.34 9.46 11.56
C GLU A 31 8.86 8.24 10.81
N ALA A 32 9.56 7.36 11.53
CA ALA A 32 9.92 6.03 11.03
C ALA A 32 8.67 5.24 10.59
N TYR A 33 8.83 4.42 9.56
CA TYR A 33 7.74 3.63 9.00
C TYR A 33 8.15 2.20 8.69
N GLU A 34 7.13 1.35 8.57
CA GLU A 34 7.23 -0.01 8.09
C GLU A 34 6.24 -0.24 6.95
N LEU A 35 6.66 -1.02 5.96
CA LEU A 35 5.88 -1.32 4.78
C LEU A 35 5.27 -2.72 4.86
N TYR A 36 4.00 -2.81 4.50
CA TYR A 36 3.24 -4.05 4.52
C TYR A 36 2.46 -4.23 3.23
N CYS A 37 2.24 -5.48 2.84
CA CYS A 37 1.19 -5.86 1.89
C CYS A 37 0.47 -7.10 2.43
N THR A 38 -0.64 -7.49 1.81
CA THR A 38 -1.32 -8.74 2.15
C THR A 38 -0.84 -9.88 1.27
N ASP A 39 -1.02 -11.12 1.71
CA ASP A 39 -0.88 -12.30 0.85
C ASP A 39 -1.84 -12.26 -0.36
N LYS A 40 -3.03 -11.66 -0.24
CA LYS A 40 -3.94 -11.40 -1.37
C LYS A 40 -3.35 -10.50 -2.43
N ASN A 41 -2.58 -9.48 -2.05
CA ASN A 41 -1.84 -8.67 -3.02
C ASN A 41 -0.82 -9.53 -3.79
N LEU A 42 -0.14 -10.47 -3.13
CA LEU A 42 0.81 -11.37 -3.81
C LEU A 42 0.12 -12.38 -4.73
N GLU A 43 -1.02 -12.92 -4.31
CA GLU A 43 -1.89 -13.78 -5.13
C GLU A 43 -2.30 -13.04 -6.41
N GLU A 44 -2.72 -11.77 -6.28
CA GLU A 44 -3.10 -10.94 -7.42
C GLU A 44 -1.93 -10.66 -8.36
N LEU A 45 -0.76 -10.26 -7.83
CA LEU A 45 0.46 -10.06 -8.63
C LEU A 45 0.83 -11.32 -9.42
N ASN A 46 0.71 -12.50 -8.80
CA ASN A 46 0.96 -13.76 -9.49
C ASN A 46 -0.08 -14.03 -10.59
N ARG A 47 -1.37 -13.76 -10.32
CA ARG A 47 -2.47 -13.91 -11.28
C ARG A 47 -2.29 -13.00 -12.50
N VAL A 48 -1.84 -11.76 -12.32
CA VAL A 48 -1.58 -10.81 -13.41
C VAL A 48 -0.19 -10.98 -14.06
N GLY A 49 0.58 -12.00 -13.67
CA GLY A 49 1.89 -12.29 -14.25
C GLY A 49 3.02 -11.33 -13.86
N ARG A 50 2.84 -10.52 -12.80
CA ARG A 50 3.80 -9.51 -12.33
C ARG A 50 4.82 -10.08 -11.33
N LYS A 51 5.54 -11.13 -11.75
CA LYS A 51 6.59 -11.78 -10.93
C LYS A 51 7.79 -10.86 -10.64
N ASP A 52 8.01 -9.89 -11.50
CA ASP A 52 8.98 -8.80 -11.36
C ASP A 52 8.71 -7.94 -10.11
N VAL A 53 7.44 -7.66 -9.83
CA VAL A 53 6.99 -6.90 -8.65
C VAL A 53 7.12 -7.72 -7.37
N LEU A 54 6.94 -9.05 -7.42
CA LEU A 54 7.20 -9.92 -6.24
C LEU A 54 8.67 -9.81 -5.77
N GLY A 55 9.60 -9.63 -6.71
CA GLY A 55 11.00 -9.35 -6.38
C GLY A 55 11.19 -7.99 -5.68
N LEU A 56 10.37 -6.99 -6.02
CA LEU A 56 10.38 -5.69 -5.35
C LEU A 56 9.97 -5.78 -3.88
N VAL A 57 8.92 -6.56 -3.58
CA VAL A 57 8.43 -6.79 -2.21
C VAL A 57 9.58 -7.22 -1.30
N LYS A 58 10.41 -8.17 -1.76
CA LYS A 58 11.60 -8.62 -1.02
C LYS A 58 12.68 -7.55 -0.92
N ARG A 59 12.99 -6.86 -2.03
CA ARG A 59 14.07 -5.83 -2.06
C ARG A 59 13.76 -4.64 -1.15
N LEU A 60 12.50 -4.25 -1.04
CA LEU A 60 12.05 -3.13 -0.20
C LEU A 60 11.69 -3.55 1.23
N ASN A 61 12.00 -4.79 1.63
CA ASN A 61 11.70 -5.33 2.95
C ASN A 61 10.22 -5.14 3.36
N ILE A 62 9.30 -5.38 2.42
CA ILE A 62 7.86 -5.25 2.66
C ILE A 62 7.38 -6.51 3.38
N ALA A 63 6.82 -6.33 4.58
CA ALA A 63 6.27 -7.41 5.38
C ALA A 63 4.93 -7.91 4.79
N VAL A 64 4.73 -9.22 4.78
CA VAL A 64 3.51 -9.84 4.23
C VAL A 64 2.59 -10.22 5.37
N LEU A 65 1.42 -9.58 5.43
CA LEU A 65 0.34 -9.95 6.34
C LEU A 65 -0.41 -11.15 5.78
N LYS A 66 -0.50 -12.21 6.58
CA LYS A 66 -1.39 -13.34 6.29
C LYS A 66 -2.83 -12.96 6.58
N THR A 67 -3.72 -13.27 5.66
CA THR A 67 -5.15 -12.98 5.78
C THR A 67 -5.94 -14.28 5.71
N GLU A 68 -6.93 -14.39 6.59
CA GLU A 68 -7.76 -15.60 6.72
C GLU A 68 -9.13 -15.42 6.06
N GLU A 69 -9.55 -14.17 5.84
CA GLU A 69 -10.81 -13.82 5.22
C GLU A 69 -10.89 -14.30 3.77
N GLN A 70 -11.88 -15.15 3.51
CA GLN A 70 -12.23 -15.60 2.16
C GLN A 70 -13.46 -14.85 1.65
N GLY A 71 -13.46 -14.49 0.36
CA GLY A 71 -14.59 -13.87 -0.32
C GLY A 71 -14.81 -12.38 -0.06
N LEU A 72 -14.02 -11.75 0.83
CA LEU A 72 -14.03 -10.30 0.99
C LEU A 72 -13.25 -9.64 -0.17
N PRO A 73 -13.80 -8.60 -0.81
CA PRO A 73 -13.05 -7.82 -1.79
C PRO A 73 -11.75 -7.27 -1.18
N VAL A 74 -10.65 -7.29 -1.94
CA VAL A 74 -9.32 -6.87 -1.46
C VAL A 74 -9.36 -5.46 -0.88
N ASP A 75 -10.03 -4.52 -1.56
CA ASP A 75 -10.22 -3.15 -1.05
C ASP A 75 -10.85 -3.11 0.34
N ASP A 76 -11.89 -3.90 0.58
CA ASP A 76 -12.61 -3.91 1.85
C ASP A 76 -11.78 -4.59 2.94
N LEU A 77 -10.97 -5.59 2.56
CA LEU A 77 -9.96 -6.21 3.44
C LEU A 77 -8.89 -5.20 3.85
N LEU A 78 -8.36 -4.41 2.92
CA LEU A 78 -7.37 -3.36 3.22
C LEU A 78 -7.95 -2.31 4.19
N ILE A 79 -9.19 -1.89 3.97
CA ILE A 79 -9.90 -0.95 4.85
C ILE A 79 -10.09 -1.54 6.24
N LYS A 80 -10.54 -2.81 6.34
CA LYS A 80 -10.70 -3.51 7.63
C LYS A 80 -9.38 -3.58 8.39
N ILE A 81 -8.32 -4.09 7.77
CA ILE A 81 -7.00 -4.23 8.38
C ILE A 81 -6.49 -2.86 8.84
N ALA A 82 -6.61 -1.84 7.99
CA ALA A 82 -6.11 -0.52 8.32
C ALA A 82 -6.88 0.14 9.46
N LYS A 83 -8.20 -0.05 9.53
CA LYS A 83 -9.02 0.46 10.64
C LYS A 83 -8.73 -0.25 11.95
N GLU A 84 -8.71 -1.58 11.93
CA GLU A 84 -8.54 -2.40 13.15
C GLU A 84 -7.14 -2.28 13.73
N ARG A 85 -6.14 -2.22 12.84
CA ARG A 85 -4.73 -2.25 13.25
C ARG A 85 -4.05 -0.89 13.18
N GLY A 86 -4.73 0.18 12.76
CA GLY A 86 -4.17 1.53 12.68
C GLY A 86 -3.08 1.68 11.61
N PHE A 87 -3.36 1.25 10.39
CA PHE A 87 -2.46 1.44 9.24
C PHE A 87 -2.87 2.65 8.40
N TYR A 88 -1.89 3.20 7.70
CA TYR A 88 -2.07 4.07 6.56
C TYR A 88 -2.25 3.20 5.32
N ILE A 89 -3.10 3.61 4.37
CA ILE A 89 -3.22 2.92 3.08
C ILE A 89 -2.42 3.68 2.03
N ALA A 90 -1.55 3.00 1.27
CA ALA A 90 -0.86 3.56 0.12
C ALA A 90 -1.50 3.07 -1.18
N THR A 91 -2.24 3.95 -1.86
CA THR A 91 -2.95 3.64 -3.11
C THR A 91 -3.08 4.85 -4.03
N GLN A 92 -3.31 4.58 -5.31
CA GLN A 92 -3.71 5.59 -6.31
C GLN A 92 -5.18 5.45 -6.73
N ASP A 93 -5.87 4.41 -6.25
CA ASP A 93 -7.26 4.16 -6.62
C ASP A 93 -8.20 5.18 -5.95
N ARG A 94 -8.98 5.88 -6.76
CA ARG A 94 -9.88 6.95 -6.27
C ARG A 94 -11.02 6.41 -5.42
N VAL A 95 -11.50 5.20 -5.72
CA VAL A 95 -12.56 4.53 -4.96
C VAL A 95 -12.02 4.11 -3.61
N LEU A 96 -10.83 3.48 -3.56
CA LEU A 96 -10.21 3.08 -2.30
C LEU A 96 -9.82 4.29 -1.43
N ILE A 97 -9.33 5.39 -2.03
CA ILE A 97 -9.10 6.66 -1.34
C ILE A 97 -10.40 7.15 -0.69
N SER A 98 -11.51 7.15 -1.43
CA SER A 98 -12.81 7.61 -0.93
C SER A 98 -13.30 6.72 0.24
N LYS A 99 -13.21 5.40 0.10
CA LYS A 99 -13.55 4.44 1.15
C LYS A 99 -12.71 4.67 2.42
N ALA A 100 -11.40 4.85 2.27
CA ALA A 100 -10.48 5.07 3.39
C ALA A 100 -10.78 6.37 4.14
N LYS A 101 -11.02 7.47 3.42
CA LYS A 101 -11.46 8.75 4.01
C LYS A 101 -12.76 8.61 4.80
N ASN A 102 -13.76 7.96 4.23
CA ASN A 102 -15.04 7.71 4.91
C ASN A 102 -14.87 6.86 6.19
N ALA A 103 -13.84 6.01 6.22
CA ALA A 103 -13.47 5.22 7.39
C ALA A 103 -12.48 5.93 8.34
N SER A 104 -12.12 7.20 8.08
CA SER A 104 -11.11 7.97 8.82
C SER A 104 -9.73 7.31 8.84
N ILE A 105 -9.36 6.65 7.75
CA ILE A 105 -8.07 5.99 7.56
C ILE A 105 -7.16 6.92 6.75
N PRO A 106 -5.97 7.26 7.25
CA PRO A 106 -5.01 8.08 6.50
C PRO A 106 -4.55 7.38 5.21
N VAL A 107 -4.48 8.14 4.12
CA VAL A 107 -4.07 7.63 2.81
C VAL A 107 -2.80 8.31 2.30
N ILE A 108 -1.83 7.53 1.86
CA ILE A 108 -0.64 7.98 1.14
C ILE A 108 -0.91 7.84 -0.37
N ALA A 109 -1.16 8.96 -1.03
CA ALA A 109 -1.43 9.02 -2.46
C ALA A 109 -0.34 9.82 -3.19
N LYS A 110 -0.29 9.73 -4.52
CA LYS A 110 0.66 10.53 -5.31
C LYS A 110 0.37 12.02 -5.14
N GLY A 111 1.43 12.76 -4.85
CA GLY A 111 1.48 14.22 -4.88
C GLY A 111 2.13 14.75 -6.16
N ASN A 112 2.43 16.05 -6.18
CA ASN A 112 3.10 16.67 -7.31
C ASN A 112 4.61 16.37 -7.30
N LYS A 113 5.24 16.30 -8.50
CA LYS A 113 6.71 16.19 -8.69
C LYS A 113 7.38 15.10 -7.84
N ASN A 114 6.97 13.84 -7.97
CA ASN A 114 7.53 12.68 -7.26
C ASN A 114 7.44 12.75 -5.72
N ARG A 115 6.49 13.52 -5.18
CA ARG A 115 6.15 13.48 -3.75
C ARG A 115 4.93 12.60 -3.52
N VAL A 116 4.75 12.16 -2.29
CA VAL A 116 3.45 11.66 -1.82
C VAL A 116 2.76 12.74 -1.00
N LYS A 117 1.43 12.64 -0.90
CA LYS A 117 0.62 13.45 0.00
C LYS A 117 -0.15 12.52 0.94
N ILE A 118 -0.22 12.92 2.20
CA ILE A 118 -1.13 12.29 3.15
C ILE A 118 -2.49 12.96 2.98
N VAL A 119 -3.53 12.14 2.83
CA VAL A 119 -4.91 12.58 2.70
C VAL A 119 -5.72 11.95 3.83
N LEU A 120 -6.44 12.79 4.57
CA LEU A 120 -7.39 12.40 5.60
C LEU A 120 -8.82 12.42 5.03
#